data_AF-A0A815IK77-F1
#
_entry.id   AF-A0A815IK77-F1
#
_cell.length_a   1.000
_cell.length_b   1.000
_cell.length_c   1.000
_cell.angle_alpha   90.00
_cell.angle_beta   90.00
_cell.angle_gamma   90.00
#
_symmetry.space_group_name_H-M   'P 1'
#
loop_
_entity.id
_entity.type
_entity.pdbx_description
1 polymer ?
#
loop_
_entity_poly.entity_id
_entity_poly.type
_entity_poly.pdbx_seq_one_letter_code
_entity_poly.pdbx_strand_id
1 'polypeptide(L)'
;MITIMVIRVFGQDLSVSIAPTLSQYSDKQDVEVILNYKNQGSKKVLIYKWYFPDQQLFHPLFEMTRDGKRVAYIGPVVKRRTPIAEDMVSLESGKSISTRVQLSSVYNMTETG
;
A
#
# COMPACT_ATOMS: atom_id res chain seq x y z
N MET A 1 21.21 1.33 6.41
CA MET A 1 20.29 2.01 7.35
C MET A 1 19.11 2.47 6.51
N ILE A 2 17.98 1.78 6.58
CA ILE A 2 16.85 2.05 5.68
C ILE A 2 16.12 3.30 6.19
N THR A 3 16.30 4.43 5.49
CA THR A 3 15.56 5.67 5.75
C THR A 3 14.16 5.54 5.17
N ILE A 4 13.14 5.77 6.00
CA ILE A 4 11.76 5.57 5.56
C ILE A 4 11.09 6.92 5.34
N MET A 5 10.63 7.12 4.10
CA MET A 5 9.97 8.34 3.65
C MET A 5 8.46 8.14 3.67
N VAL A 6 7.73 9.05 4.32
CA VAL A 6 6.27 9.12 4.20
C VAL A 6 5.95 9.72 2.84
N ILE A 7 5.57 8.88 1.88
CA ILE A 7 5.17 9.32 0.55
C ILE A 7 3.66 9.54 0.56
N ARG A 8 3.23 10.68 -0.01
CA ARG A 8 1.82 11.00 -0.22
C ARG A 8 1.52 11.01 -1.70
N VAL A 9 0.44 10.33 -2.09
CA VAL A 9 -0.14 10.42 -3.43
C VAL A 9 -1.52 11.04 -3.29
N PHE A 10 -1.81 12.01 -4.16
CA PHE A 10 -3.09 12.71 -4.20
C PHE A 10 -3.84 12.35 -5.48
N GLY A 11 -5.15 12.13 -5.35
CA GLY A 11 -6.06 11.99 -6.49
C GLY A 11 -7.40 12.65 -6.16
N GLN A 12 -7.69 13.79 -6.81
CA GLN A 12 -8.85 14.65 -6.52
C GLN A 12 -9.01 14.92 -5.01
N ASP A 13 -9.90 14.15 -4.37
CA ASP A 13 -10.32 14.26 -2.97
C ASP A 13 -9.72 13.18 -2.07
N LEU A 14 -8.98 12.20 -2.61
CA LEU A 14 -8.37 11.11 -1.85
C LEU A 14 -6.87 11.35 -1.66
N SER A 15 -6.44 11.38 -0.40
CA SER A 15 -5.03 11.39 -0.01
C SER A 15 -4.64 10.02 0.52
N VAL A 16 -3.59 9.43 -0.02
CA VAL A 16 -3.01 8.18 0.50
C VAL A 16 -1.62 8.47 1.05
N SER A 17 -1.36 8.04 2.28
CA SER A 17 -0.04 8.14 2.90
C SER A 17 0.45 6.77 3.34
N ILE A 18 1.73 6.49 3.10
CA ILE A 18 2.42 5.29 3.58
C ILE A 18 3.31 5.64 4.77
N ALA A 19 3.29 4.81 5.81
CA ALA A 19 4.21 4.89 6.93
C ALA A 19 4.73 3.49 7.27
N PRO A 20 5.98 3.33 7.67
CA PRO A 20 6.46 2.04 8.17
C PRO A 20 5.87 1.73 9.54
N THR A 21 5.85 0.46 9.90
CA THR A 21 5.56 0.03 11.27
C THR A 21 6.73 0.23 12.22
N LEU A 22 7.97 0.17 11.72
CA LEU A 22 9.20 0.31 12.49
C LEU A 22 10.12 1.36 11.86
N SER A 23 10.89 2.06 12.70
CA SER A 23 11.87 3.04 12.22
C SER A 23 13.11 2.40 11.59
N GLN A 24 13.39 1.13 11.92
CA GLN A 24 14.47 0.32 11.40
C GLN A 24 14.02 -1.15 11.38
N TYR A 25 14.47 -1.89 10.36
CA TYR A 25 14.24 -3.32 10.23
C TYR A 25 15.58 -4.04 10.28
N SER A 26 15.63 -5.18 10.98
CA SER A 26 16.77 -6.11 10.93
C SER A 26 16.53 -7.19 9.87
N ASP A 27 17.61 -7.89 9.48
CA ASP A 27 17.64 -8.84 8.35
C ASP A 27 16.63 -9.99 8.40
N LYS A 28 15.97 -10.21 9.55
CA LYS A 28 15.01 -11.31 9.77
C LYS A 28 13.60 -10.84 10.11
N GLN A 29 13.36 -9.54 10.10
CA GLN A 29 12.05 -8.98 10.44
C GLN A 29 11.18 -8.82 9.20
N ASP A 30 9.90 -9.12 9.38
CA ASP A 30 8.90 -8.80 8.38
C ASP A 30 8.78 -7.28 8.22
N VAL A 31 8.82 -6.85 6.96
CA VAL A 31 8.69 -5.45 6.61
C VAL A 31 7.23 -5.17 6.36
N GLU A 32 6.62 -4.41 7.27
CA GLU A 32 5.22 -4.00 7.18
C GLU A 32 5.08 -2.49 7.06
N VAL A 33 4.08 -2.06 6.30
CA VAL A 33 3.72 -0.65 6.16
C VAL A 33 2.23 -0.45 6.48
N ILE A 34 1.92 0.73 6.97
CA ILE A 34 0.57 1.22 7.16
C ILE A 34 0.24 2.14 6.00
N LEU A 35 -0.80 1.80 5.25
CA LEU A 35 -1.43 2.69 4.29
C LEU A 35 -2.60 3.38 4.99
N ASN A 36 -2.63 4.70 4.94
CA ASN A 36 -3.75 5.50 5.43
C ASN A 36 -4.38 6.24 4.25
N TYR A 37 -5.67 5.98 4.04
CA TYR A 37 -6.51 6.60 3.03
C TYR A 37 -7.38 7.63 3.71
N LYS A 38 -7.32 8.88 3.26
CA LYS A 38 -8.13 9.97 3.79
C LYS A 38 -8.92 10.61 2.66
N ASN A 39 -10.24 10.63 2.81
CA ASN A 39 -11.11 11.44 1.97
C ASN A 39 -11.08 12.88 2.50
N GLN A 40 -10.45 13.76 1.74
CA GLN A 40 -10.32 15.19 2.00
C GLN A 40 -11.39 16.02 1.27
N GLY A 41 -12.16 15.40 0.36
CA GLY A 41 -13.25 16.05 -0.35
C GLY A 41 -14.54 16.14 0.47
N SER A 42 -15.55 16.72 -0.17
CA SER A 42 -16.89 16.93 0.38
C SER A 42 -17.90 15.84 -0.04
N LYS A 43 -17.49 14.89 -0.89
CA LYS A 43 -18.33 13.80 -1.39
C LYS A 43 -17.76 12.44 -0.97
N LYS A 44 -18.63 11.43 -0.94
CA LYS A 44 -18.22 10.04 -0.74
C LYS A 44 -17.33 9.57 -1.90
N VAL A 45 -16.22 8.92 -1.57
CA VAL A 45 -15.30 8.28 -2.53
C VAL A 45 -15.49 6.77 -2.48
N LEU A 46 -15.45 6.13 -3.64
CA LEU A 46 -15.44 4.66 -3.77
C LEU A 46 -14.05 4.22 -4.20
N ILE A 47 -13.46 3.29 -3.45
CA ILE A 47 -12.12 2.76 -3.67
C ILE A 47 -12.26 1.29 -4.02
N TYR A 48 -11.66 0.82 -5.12
CA TYR A 48 -11.64 -0.62 -5.37
C TYR A 48 -10.86 -1.33 -4.26
N LYS A 49 -11.42 -2.42 -3.73
CA LYS A 49 -10.76 -3.30 -2.75
C LYS A 49 -9.38 -3.75 -3.23
N TRP A 50 -9.14 -3.80 -4.53
CA TRP A 50 -7.85 -4.19 -5.11
C TRP A 50 -6.72 -3.19 -4.83
N TYR A 51 -7.06 -1.92 -4.59
CA TYR A 51 -6.14 -0.88 -4.13
C TYR A 51 -6.14 -0.73 -2.62
N PHE A 52 -6.99 -1.48 -1.90
CA PHE A 52 -7.04 -1.49 -0.44
C PHE A 52 -6.65 -2.90 0.07
N PRO A 53 -5.35 -3.23 0.08
CA PRO A 53 -4.88 -4.54 0.53
C PRO A 53 -5.07 -4.66 2.04
N ASP A 54 -6.14 -5.33 2.47
CA ASP A 54 -6.46 -5.62 3.88
C ASP A 54 -5.65 -6.78 4.44
N GLN A 55 -5.31 -7.76 3.60
CA GLN A 55 -4.56 -8.96 4.00
C GLN A 55 -3.47 -9.38 3.01
N GLN A 56 -3.74 -9.30 1.70
CA GLN A 56 -2.79 -9.75 0.68
C GLN A 56 -2.70 -8.79 -0.50
N LEU A 57 -1.48 -8.57 -0.97
CA LEU A 57 -1.20 -7.79 -2.16
C LEU A 57 -1.22 -8.69 -3.40
N PHE A 58 -2.14 -8.41 -4.33
CA PHE A 58 -2.36 -9.19 -5.57
C PHE A 58 -1.97 -8.42 -6.86
N HIS A 59 -1.26 -7.31 -6.71
CA HIS A 59 -0.73 -6.49 -7.79
C HIS A 59 0.39 -5.59 -7.25
N PRO A 60 1.42 -5.25 -8.02
CA PRO A 60 2.46 -4.32 -7.59
C PRO A 60 1.93 -2.89 -7.41
N LEU A 61 1.44 -2.58 -6.20
CA LEU A 61 0.98 -1.22 -5.84
C LEU A 61 2.12 -0.30 -5.40
N PHE A 62 3.29 -0.87 -5.09
CA PHE A 62 4.44 -0.13 -4.58
C PHE A 62 5.57 -0.16 -5.60
N GLU A 63 6.18 1.00 -5.80
CA GLU A 63 7.52 1.08 -6.37
C GLU A 63 8.54 0.94 -5.25
N MET A 64 9.36 -0.10 -5.34
CA MET A 64 10.36 -0.41 -4.34
C MET A 64 11.75 -0.23 -4.93
N THR A 65 12.64 0.44 -4.20
CA THR A 65 14.03 0.65 -4.59
C THR A 65 14.97 0.32 -3.43
N ARG A 66 16.08 -0.37 -3.72
CA ARG A 66 17.23 -0.60 -2.83
C ARG A 66 18.47 -0.07 -3.53
N ASP A 67 19.22 0.82 -2.88
CA ASP A 67 20.41 1.47 -3.45
C ASP A 67 20.18 2.06 -4.86
N GLY A 68 19.01 2.67 -5.06
CA GLY A 68 18.60 3.23 -6.36
C GLY A 68 18.19 2.20 -7.43
N LYS A 69 18.26 0.89 -7.14
CA LYS A 69 17.81 -0.17 -8.04
C LYS A 69 16.42 -0.65 -7.65
N ARG A 70 15.56 -0.88 -8.65
CA ARG A 70 14.21 -1.37 -8.42
C ARG A 70 14.21 -2.79 -7.86
N VAL A 71 13.42 -3.03 -6.81
CA VAL A 71 13.16 -4.36 -6.25
C VAL A 71 11.93 -4.95 -6.93
N ALA A 72 12.05 -6.20 -7.39
CA ALA A 72 10.98 -6.88 -8.11
C ALA A 72 9.85 -7.33 -7.17
N TYR A 73 8.61 -7.15 -7.64
CA TYR A 73 7.43 -7.77 -7.05
C TYR A 73 7.38 -9.25 -7.45
N ILE A 74 7.25 -10.13 -6.48
CA ILE A 74 7.21 -11.59 -6.63
C ILE A 74 5.87 -12.19 -6.19
N GLY A 75 4.92 -11.35 -5.78
CA GLY A 75 3.59 -11.78 -5.37
C GLY A 75 2.68 -12.16 -6.54
N PRO A 76 1.48 -12.70 -6.24
CA PRO A 76 0.52 -13.11 -7.26
C PRO A 76 -0.03 -11.90 -8.04
N VAL A 77 -0.19 -12.05 -9.35
CA VAL A 77 -0.92 -11.09 -10.19
C VAL A 77 -2.17 -11.78 -10.72
N VAL A 78 -3.34 -11.30 -10.31
CA VAL A 78 -4.61 -11.97 -10.63
C VAL A 78 -5.41 -11.19 -11.68
N LYS A 79 -5.91 -11.91 -12.68
CA LYS A 79 -6.91 -11.40 -13.63
C LYS A 79 -8.27 -11.34 -12.95
N ARG A 80 -9.02 -10.27 -13.20
CA ARG A 80 -10.32 -10.03 -12.56
C ARG A 80 -11.40 -9.73 -13.60
N ARG A 81 -12.65 -9.99 -13.21
CA ARG A 81 -13.84 -9.54 -13.96
C ARG A 81 -13.98 -8.01 -13.88
N THR A 82 -14.90 -7.47 -14.67
CA THR A 82 -15.34 -6.07 -14.51
C THR A 82 -15.82 -5.83 -13.07
N PRO A 83 -15.34 -4.77 -12.41
CA PRO A 83 -15.74 -4.48 -11.03
C PRO A 83 -17.25 -4.28 -10.89
N ILE A 84 -17.80 -4.71 -9.76
CA ILE A 84 -19.16 -4.36 -9.32
C ILE A 84 -19.12 -3.62 -7.97
N ALA A 85 -20.28 -3.21 -7.45
CA ALA A 85 -20.37 -2.42 -6.22
C ALA A 85 -19.72 -3.12 -5.00
N GLU A 86 -19.82 -4.44 -4.94
CA GLU A 86 -19.25 -5.31 -3.90
C GLU A 86 -17.71 -5.33 -3.92
N ASP A 87 -17.09 -4.94 -5.04
CA ASP A 87 -15.64 -4.80 -5.19
C ASP A 87 -15.13 -3.43 -4.70
N MET A 88 -16.00 -2.59 -4.15
CA MET A 88 -15.67 -1.25 -3.68
C MET A 88 -15.75 -1.12 -2.15
N VAL A 89 -14.95 -0.21 -1.61
CA VAL A 89 -15.00 0.30 -0.24
C VAL A 89 -15.42 1.76 -0.32
N SER A 90 -16.47 2.13 0.41
CA SER A 90 -16.90 3.51 0.52
C SER A 90 -16.17 4.23 1.63
N LEU A 91 -15.63 5.40 1.33
CA LEU A 91 -15.04 6.30 2.30
C LEU A 91 -15.81 7.63 2.30
N GLU A 92 -16.57 7.87 3.38
CA GLU A 92 -17.33 9.10 3.55
C GLU A 92 -16.43 10.34 3.63
N SER A 93 -17.01 11.50 3.33
CA SER A 93 -16.34 12.81 3.40
C SER A 93 -15.65 13.00 4.75
N GLY A 94 -14.38 13.42 4.73
CA GLY A 94 -13.58 13.67 5.93
C GLY A 94 -13.13 12.42 6.70
N LYS A 95 -13.53 11.20 6.28
CA LYS A 95 -13.14 9.96 6.96
C LYS A 95 -11.78 9.47 6.50
N SER A 96 -11.15 8.69 7.38
CA SER A 96 -9.91 7.99 7.10
C SER A 96 -10.05 6.51 7.42
N ILE A 97 -9.39 5.67 6.65
CA ILE A 97 -9.29 4.23 6.87
C ILE A 97 -7.85 3.79 6.64
N SER A 98 -7.36 2.93 7.51
CA SER A 98 -5.98 2.42 7.44
C SER A 98 -5.97 0.91 7.24
N THR A 99 -4.96 0.44 6.53
CA THR A 99 -4.64 -0.98 6.40
C THR A 99 -3.15 -1.24 6.60
N ARG A 100 -2.81 -2.44 7.04
CA ARG A 100 -1.44 -2.92 7.20
C ARG A 100 -1.11 -3.85 6.03
N VAL A 101 0.07 -3.69 5.45
CA VAL A 101 0.56 -4.50 4.33
C VAL A 101 1.93 -5.04 4.67
N GLN A 102 2.09 -6.36 4.63
CA GLN A 102 3.39 -7.02 4.73
C GLN A 102 4.06 -7.04 3.35
N LEU A 103 5.14 -6.28 3.18
CA LEU A 103 5.88 -6.17 1.92
C LEU A 103 6.89 -7.31 1.73
N SER A 104 7.47 -7.82 2.83
CA SER A 104 8.45 -8.92 2.80
C SER A 104 7.91 -10.23 2.23
N SER A 105 6.58 -10.40 2.19
CA SER A 105 5.93 -11.58 1.63
C SER A 105 5.78 -11.55 0.10
N VAL A 106 5.94 -10.37 -0.52
CA VAL A 106 5.62 -10.15 -1.95
C VAL A 106 6.66 -9.36 -2.71
N TYR A 107 7.71 -8.88 -2.05
CA TYR A 107 8.90 -8.29 -2.67
C TYR A 107 10.16 -9.04 -2.23
N ASN A 108 11.11 -9.20 -3.14
CA ASN A 108 12.37 -9.84 -2.81
C ASN A 108 13.25 -8.93 -1.92
N MET A 109 13.20 -9.15 -0.61
CA MET A 109 13.92 -8.38 0.41
C MET A 109 15.07 -9.15 1.06
N THR A 110 15.56 -10.23 0.45
CA THR A 110 16.57 -11.10 1.09
C THR A 110 17.98 -10.51 1.13
N GLU A 111 18.26 -9.46 0.35
CA GLU A 111 19.56 -8.77 0.38
C GLU A 111 19.46 -7.47 1.17
N THR A 112 20.46 -7.24 2.01
CA THR A 112 20.62 -6.05 2.84
C THR A 112 21.11 -4.84 2.02
N GLY A 113 20.73 -3.62 2.42
CA GLY A 113 21.09 -2.34 1.80
C GLY A 113 20.36 -1.17 2.43
#